data_AF-A0A519M4Q0-F1
#
_entry.id   AF-A0A519M4Q0-F1
#
_cell.length_a   1.000
_cell.length_b   1.000
_cell.length_c   1.000
_cell.angle_alpha   90.00
_cell.angle_beta   90.00
_cell.angle_gamma   90.00
#
_symmetry.space_group_name_H-M   'P 1'
#
loop_
_entity.id
_entity.type
_entity.pdbx_description
1 polymer ?
#
loop_
_entity_poly.entity_id
_entity_poly.type
_entity_poly.pdbx_seq_one_letter_code
_entity_poly.pdbx_strand_id
1 'polypeptide(L)'
;MEQLKQALAAHGISGSATAQLAVFEARNGLSVLDEVEFKRMQEYFGSFPVYRSLVPLLAEGNSNYCCLYVGGPLKNMICYVSHEEVDLAPRFRSLASFLAASNAYPPSDDPGDIAAALFDFPSRQVPPTYAQDQEIIRKLHTALTAETADDERRTQTAFALLALTAPPDIETTLYPFLDDADMYVQERAIELLGFHHY
;
A
#
# COMPACT_ATOMS: atom_id res chain seq x y z
N MET A 1 8.20 14.45 15.61
CA MET A 1 8.56 14.21 14.20
C MET A 1 9.96 13.61 14.03
N GLU A 2 10.83 13.70 15.03
CA GLU A 2 12.20 13.21 14.91
C GLU A 2 12.27 11.68 14.80
N GLN A 3 11.42 10.97 15.55
CA GLN A 3 11.36 9.50 15.53
C GLN A 3 10.94 8.94 14.16
N LEU A 4 9.94 9.54 13.50
CA LEU A 4 9.53 9.12 12.16
C LEU A 4 10.70 9.27 11.17
N LYS A 5 11.41 10.40 11.19
CA LYS A 5 12.58 10.63 10.34
C LYS A 5 13.67 9.59 10.59
N GLN A 6 13.95 9.25 11.84
CA GLN A 6 14.92 8.22 12.19
C GLN A 6 14.51 6.83 11.68
N ALA A 7 13.22 6.48 11.82
CA ALA A 7 12.69 5.22 11.30
C ALA A 7 12.85 5.14 9.77
N LEU A 8 12.47 6.21 9.05
CA LEU A 8 12.63 6.28 7.60
C LEU A 8 14.11 6.18 7.18
N ALA A 9 15.00 6.90 7.87
CA ALA A 9 16.44 6.86 7.61
C ALA A 9 17.05 5.47 7.81
N ALA A 10 16.59 4.72 8.83
CA ALA A 10 17.04 3.34 9.07
C ALA A 10 16.74 2.40 7.90
N HIS A 11 15.76 2.74 7.06
CA HIS A 11 15.40 1.99 5.85
C HIS A 11 15.93 2.60 4.56
N GLY A 12 16.83 3.59 4.66
CA GLY A 12 17.44 4.28 3.52
C GLY A 12 16.50 5.30 2.86
N ILE A 13 15.44 5.72 3.54
CA ILE A 13 14.47 6.71 3.07
C ILE A 13 14.82 8.04 3.73
N SER A 14 15.47 8.93 2.98
CA SER A 14 15.98 10.21 3.50
C SER A 14 15.91 11.31 2.45
N GLY A 15 16.29 12.53 2.84
CA GLY A 15 16.36 13.66 1.92
C GLY A 15 14.98 14.22 1.56
N SER A 16 14.67 14.26 0.26
CA SER A 16 13.48 14.95 -0.27
C SER A 16 12.17 14.40 0.29
N ALA A 17 12.04 13.08 0.43
CA ALA A 17 10.85 12.42 0.99
C ALA A 17 10.55 12.89 2.42
N THR A 18 11.57 12.86 3.29
CA THR A 18 11.45 13.32 4.69
C THR A 18 11.22 14.83 4.79
N ALA A 19 11.76 15.61 3.85
CA ALA A 19 11.55 17.05 3.79
C ALA A 19 10.11 17.38 3.41
N GLN A 20 9.53 16.66 2.43
CA GLN A 20 8.15 16.84 2.01
C GLN A 20 7.15 16.47 3.14
N LEU A 21 7.39 15.38 3.88
CA LEU A 21 6.57 15.05 5.05
C LEU A 21 6.67 16.11 6.15
N ALA A 22 7.85 16.69 6.38
CA ALA A 22 8.04 17.69 7.42
C ALA A 22 7.30 19.01 7.15
N VAL A 23 6.96 19.29 5.89
CA VAL A 23 6.18 20.47 5.47
C VAL A 23 4.77 20.09 5.01
N PHE A 24 4.34 18.85 5.22
CA PHE A 24 3.00 18.41 4.85
C PHE A 24 1.98 19.09 5.78
N GLU A 25 1.13 19.92 5.20
CA GLU A 25 0.02 20.55 5.91
C GLU A 25 -1.15 19.55 5.98
N ALA A 26 -1.75 19.44 7.17
CA ALA A 26 -2.89 18.56 7.36
C ALA A 26 -4.02 18.94 6.41
N ARG A 27 -4.54 17.96 5.67
CA ARG A 27 -5.55 18.17 4.64
C ARG A 27 -6.33 16.90 4.41
N ASN A 28 -7.61 17.04 4.05
CA ASN A 28 -8.51 15.90 3.85
C ASN A 28 -8.38 14.94 5.04
N GLY A 29 -8.51 15.43 6.28
CA GLY A 29 -8.33 14.65 7.54
C GLY A 29 -6.99 13.93 7.76
N LEU A 30 -6.08 13.88 6.79
CA LEU A 30 -4.76 13.29 6.92
C LEU A 30 -3.82 14.28 7.58
N SER A 31 -3.16 13.83 8.63
CA SER A 31 -2.13 14.58 9.34
C SER A 31 -0.93 13.69 9.65
N VAL A 32 0.25 14.28 9.71
CA VAL A 32 1.47 13.53 10.03
C VAL A 32 1.40 13.08 11.49
N LEU A 33 1.71 11.80 11.76
CA LEU A 33 1.66 11.27 13.12
C LEU A 33 2.57 12.06 14.06
N ASP A 34 2.04 12.35 15.25
CA ASP A 34 2.87 12.85 16.34
C ASP A 34 3.75 11.72 16.93
N GLU A 35 4.66 12.07 17.85
CA GLU A 35 5.61 11.08 18.40
C GLU A 35 4.95 10.03 19.29
N VAL A 36 3.85 10.38 19.95
CA VAL A 36 3.13 9.47 20.85
C VAL A 36 2.36 8.45 20.02
N GLU A 37 1.63 8.92 19.01
CA GLU A 37 0.87 8.09 18.08
C GLU A 37 1.80 7.21 17.26
N PHE A 38 2.88 7.77 16.72
CA PHE A 38 3.88 7.01 15.95
C PHE A 38 4.44 5.85 16.77
N LYS A 39 4.84 6.09 18.03
CA LYS A 39 5.37 5.04 18.89
C LYS A 39 4.34 3.96 19.18
N ARG A 40 3.10 4.34 19.49
CA ARG A 40 2.00 3.38 19.72
C ARG A 40 1.75 2.51 18.50
N MET A 41 1.78 3.11 17.32
CA MET A 41 1.58 2.37 16.07
C MET A 41 2.76 1.46 15.74
N GLN A 42 4.00 1.85 16.05
CA GLN A 42 5.14 0.95 15.92
C GLN A 42 5.04 -0.26 16.86
N GLU A 43 4.60 -0.06 18.10
CA GLU A 43 4.36 -1.15 19.05
C GLU A 43 3.25 -2.09 18.57
N TYR A 44 2.14 -1.52 18.06
CA TYR A 44 1.05 -2.29 17.47
C TYR A 44 1.51 -3.09 16.24
N PHE A 45 2.15 -2.46 15.25
CA PHE A 45 2.67 -3.15 14.05
C PHE A 45 3.72 -4.19 14.39
N GLY A 46 4.53 -3.96 15.42
CA GLY A 46 5.51 -4.94 15.90
C GLY A 46 4.88 -6.22 16.46
N SER A 47 3.59 -6.19 16.82
CA SER A 47 2.86 -7.33 17.37
C SER A 47 2.29 -8.27 16.31
N PHE A 48 2.22 -7.84 15.04
CA PHE A 48 1.62 -8.62 13.95
C PHE A 48 2.60 -8.80 12.77
N PRO A 49 2.92 -10.05 12.36
CA PRO A 49 3.86 -10.30 11.28
C PRO A 49 3.50 -9.65 9.94
N VAL A 50 2.20 -9.44 9.68
CA VAL A 50 1.70 -8.84 8.44
C VAL A 50 2.14 -7.38 8.26
N TYR A 51 2.27 -6.63 9.37
CA TYR A 51 2.66 -5.20 9.35
C TYR A 51 4.17 -4.96 9.44
N ARG A 52 4.99 -6.02 9.56
CA ARG A 52 6.44 -5.92 9.85
C ARG A 52 7.27 -5.04 8.91
N SER A 53 6.76 -4.79 7.71
CA SER A 53 7.43 -4.00 6.67
C SER A 53 6.81 -2.63 6.46
N LEU A 54 5.89 -2.21 7.35
CA LEU A 54 5.20 -0.94 7.28
C LEU A 54 5.73 0.05 8.30
N VAL A 55 5.80 1.31 7.89
CA VAL A 55 5.97 2.46 8.78
C VAL A 55 4.78 3.39 8.56
N PRO A 56 3.98 3.70 9.60
CA PRO A 56 2.87 4.64 9.49
C PRO A 56 3.42 6.07 9.29
N LEU A 57 2.84 6.81 8.34
CA LEU A 57 3.26 8.16 7.99
C LEU A 57 2.23 9.22 8.40
N LEU A 58 0.98 8.97 8.03
CA LEU A 58 -0.14 9.90 8.22
C LEU A 58 -1.32 9.15 8.85
N ALA A 59 -2.10 9.85 9.66
CA ALA A 59 -3.30 9.34 10.30
C ALA A 59 -4.51 10.19 9.91
N GLU A 60 -5.65 9.53 9.75
CA GLU A 60 -6.95 10.13 9.46
C GLU A 60 -7.73 10.56 10.73
N GLY A 61 -7.21 10.26 11.92
CA GLY A 61 -7.89 10.51 13.19
C GLY A 61 -8.98 9.49 13.56
N ASN A 62 -9.42 8.64 12.61
CA ASN A 62 -10.36 7.53 12.82
C ASN A 62 -9.67 6.15 12.75
N SER A 63 -8.45 6.03 13.29
CA SER A 63 -7.66 4.78 13.29
C SER A 63 -7.28 4.23 11.91
N ASN A 64 -7.32 5.07 10.88
CA ASN A 64 -6.83 4.72 9.54
C ASN A 64 -5.48 5.41 9.28
N TYR A 65 -4.59 4.72 8.57
CA TYR A 65 -3.20 5.17 8.40
C TYR A 65 -2.72 5.04 6.96
N CYS A 66 -2.03 6.06 6.47
CA CYS A 66 -1.19 5.93 5.27
C CYS A 66 0.16 5.34 5.70
N CYS A 67 0.52 4.20 5.14
CA CYS A 67 1.70 3.45 5.53
C CYS A 67 2.67 3.28 4.36
N LEU A 68 3.96 3.39 4.66
CA LEU A 68 5.03 3.16 3.71
C LEU A 68 5.62 1.77 3.89
N TYR A 69 5.76 1.05 2.79
CA TYR A 69 6.57 -0.15 2.74
C TYR A 69 8.05 0.20 2.83
N VAL A 70 8.69 -0.17 3.94
CA VAL A 70 10.12 0.06 4.17
C VAL A 70 11.00 -1.15 3.89
N GLY A 71 10.37 -2.31 3.60
CA GLY A 71 11.03 -3.57 3.29
C GLY A 71 10.21 -4.45 2.36
N GLY A 72 10.78 -5.60 2.01
CA GLY A 72 10.14 -6.59 1.12
C GLY A 72 10.04 -6.14 -0.35
N PRO A 73 9.30 -6.89 -1.18
CA PRO A 73 9.12 -6.59 -2.61
C PRO A 73 8.47 -5.23 -2.88
N LEU A 74 7.60 -4.78 -1.98
CA LEU A 74 6.81 -3.55 -2.12
C LEU A 74 7.53 -2.30 -1.62
N LYS A 75 8.82 -2.40 -1.26
CA LYS A 75 9.59 -1.28 -0.69
C LYS A 75 9.42 0.02 -1.50
N ASN A 76 9.18 1.11 -0.79
CA ASN A 76 8.89 2.47 -1.25
C ASN A 76 7.45 2.74 -1.72
N MET A 77 6.56 1.74 -1.76
CA MET A 77 5.14 1.93 -2.07
C MET A 77 4.34 2.34 -0.84
N ILE A 78 3.15 2.92 -1.06
CA ILE A 78 2.22 3.35 -0.01
C ILE A 78 0.95 2.49 -0.07
N CYS A 79 0.50 2.03 1.09
CA CYS A 79 -0.83 1.43 1.28
C CYS A 79 -1.63 2.22 2.32
N TYR A 80 -2.92 1.91 2.41
CA TYR A 80 -3.78 2.38 3.49
C TYR A 80 -4.05 1.23 4.44
N VAL A 81 -4.00 1.49 5.73
CA VAL A 81 -4.40 0.54 6.76
C VAL A 81 -5.69 1.06 7.38
N SER A 82 -6.78 0.35 7.14
CA SER A 82 -8.07 0.61 7.78
C SER A 82 -8.20 -0.23 9.05
N HIS A 83 -8.87 0.32 10.06
CA HIS A 83 -9.21 -0.43 11.27
C HIS A 83 -10.41 -1.36 11.09
N GLU A 84 -11.22 -1.17 10.04
CA GLU A 84 -12.39 -1.99 9.74
C GLU A 84 -12.02 -3.25 8.96
N GLU A 85 -11.13 -3.10 7.98
CA GLU A 85 -10.68 -4.19 7.11
C GLU A 85 -9.18 -4.06 6.80
N VAL A 86 -8.47 -5.18 6.90
CA VAL A 86 -7.04 -5.24 6.58
C VAL A 86 -6.89 -5.46 5.07
N ASP A 87 -6.58 -4.39 4.35
CA ASP A 87 -6.17 -4.42 2.95
C ASP A 87 -4.87 -3.63 2.78
N LEU A 88 -3.76 -4.35 2.66
CA LEU A 88 -2.43 -3.78 2.53
C LEU A 88 -2.00 -3.62 1.07
N ALA A 89 -2.90 -3.80 0.09
CA ALA A 89 -2.53 -3.61 -1.30
C ALA A 89 -1.93 -2.21 -1.53
N PRO A 90 -0.83 -2.09 -2.30
CA PRO A 90 -0.25 -0.78 -2.59
C PRO A 90 -1.26 0.04 -3.42
N ARG A 91 -1.44 1.30 -3.04
CA ARG A 91 -2.27 2.28 -3.77
C ARG A 91 -1.43 3.29 -4.53
N PHE A 92 -0.25 3.62 -3.98
CA PHE A 92 0.72 4.48 -4.64
C PHE A 92 2.08 3.81 -4.76
N ARG A 93 2.74 4.07 -5.88
CA ARG A 93 4.08 3.57 -6.21
C ARG A 93 5.18 4.23 -5.40
N SER A 94 4.93 5.44 -4.92
CA SER A 94 5.88 6.20 -4.11
C SER A 94 5.19 7.21 -3.22
N LEU A 95 5.89 7.62 -2.16
CA LEU A 95 5.49 8.77 -1.35
C LEU A 95 5.28 10.04 -2.19
N ALA A 96 6.11 10.25 -3.21
CA ALA A 96 5.98 11.41 -4.09
C ALA A 96 4.67 11.38 -4.89
N SER A 97 4.25 10.21 -5.39
CA SER A 97 2.97 10.05 -6.10
C SER A 97 1.80 10.29 -5.17
N PHE A 98 1.84 9.69 -3.97
CA PHE A 98 0.84 9.94 -2.93
C PHE A 98 0.70 11.43 -2.59
N LEU A 99 1.82 12.14 -2.37
CA LEU A 99 1.79 13.56 -2.03
C LEU A 99 1.28 14.41 -3.19
N ALA A 100 1.63 14.07 -4.43
CA ALA A 100 1.10 14.74 -5.62
C ALA A 100 -0.42 14.55 -5.74
N ALA A 101 -0.92 13.33 -5.53
CA ALA A 101 -2.35 13.01 -5.54
C ALA A 101 -3.09 13.74 -4.41
N SER A 102 -2.58 13.70 -3.18
CA SER A 102 -3.14 14.41 -2.03
C SER A 102 -3.22 15.93 -2.27
N ASN A 103 -2.22 16.49 -2.95
CA ASN A 103 -2.21 17.91 -3.31
C ASN A 103 -3.20 18.28 -4.41
N ALA A 104 -3.42 17.38 -5.37
CA ALA A 104 -4.36 17.57 -6.47
C ALA A 104 -5.81 17.35 -6.04
N TYR A 105 -6.06 16.56 -5.00
CA TYR A 105 -7.40 16.28 -4.51
C TYR A 105 -8.02 17.50 -3.81
N PRO A 106 -9.25 17.92 -4.21
CA PRO A 106 -9.97 18.99 -3.54
C PRO A 106 -10.15 18.69 -2.04
N PRO A 107 -10.21 19.72 -1.18
CA PRO A 107 -10.62 19.56 0.21
C PRO A 107 -11.92 18.76 0.33
N SER A 108 -11.87 17.60 0.97
CA SER A 108 -13.02 16.73 1.26
C SER A 108 -13.18 16.55 2.76
N ASP A 109 -14.43 16.44 3.22
CA ASP A 109 -14.77 16.05 4.59
C ASP A 109 -14.56 14.55 4.84
N ASP A 110 -14.39 13.75 3.78
CA ASP A 110 -14.07 12.33 3.80
C ASP A 110 -12.66 12.08 3.21
N PRO A 111 -11.63 11.89 4.05
CA PRO A 111 -10.24 11.60 3.68
C PRO A 111 -10.02 10.25 3.01
N GLY A 112 -10.81 9.25 3.43
CA GLY A 112 -10.66 7.85 3.03
C GLY A 112 -10.96 7.66 1.55
N ASP A 113 -11.74 8.59 0.99
CA ASP A 113 -12.11 8.64 -0.42
C ASP A 113 -11.16 9.53 -1.23
N ILE A 114 -9.83 9.31 -1.13
CA ILE A 114 -8.96 9.74 -2.22
C ILE A 114 -9.42 8.94 -3.43
N ALA A 115 -10.07 9.65 -4.37
CA ALA A 115 -10.74 9.02 -5.49
C ALA A 115 -9.80 8.01 -6.16
N ALA A 116 -10.28 6.79 -6.40
CA ALA A 116 -9.50 5.71 -7.01
C ALA A 116 -8.82 6.14 -8.34
N ALA A 117 -9.34 7.17 -9.01
CA ALA A 117 -8.74 7.81 -10.18
C ALA A 117 -7.36 8.46 -9.93
N LEU A 118 -6.98 8.71 -8.68
CA LEU A 118 -5.69 9.28 -8.30
C LEU A 118 -4.67 8.22 -7.88
N PHE A 119 -5.09 6.98 -7.66
CA PHE A 119 -4.19 5.89 -7.29
C PHE A 119 -3.31 5.48 -8.47
N ASP A 120 -2.09 5.04 -8.15
CA ASP A 120 -1.22 4.41 -9.15
C ASP A 120 -1.66 2.97 -9.46
N PHE A 121 -2.41 2.35 -8.54
CA PHE A 121 -2.84 0.95 -8.59
C PHE A 121 -4.28 0.76 -8.07
N PRO A 122 -5.05 -0.18 -8.63
CA PRO A 122 -4.78 -0.91 -9.88
C PRO A 122 -4.80 0.04 -11.10
N SER A 123 -4.14 -0.33 -12.19
CA SER A 123 -4.07 0.51 -13.40
C SER A 123 -4.56 -0.21 -14.65
N ARG A 124 -5.41 0.47 -15.43
CA ARG A 124 -5.84 -0.01 -16.77
C ARG A 124 -4.78 0.19 -17.83
N GLN A 125 -3.70 0.89 -17.51
CA GLN A 125 -2.62 1.19 -18.43
C GLN A 125 -1.38 0.43 -18.02
N VAL A 126 -0.53 0.11 -19.00
CA VAL A 126 0.80 -0.41 -18.71
C VAL A 126 1.63 0.77 -18.16
N PRO A 127 2.07 0.72 -16.90
CA PRO A 127 2.81 1.83 -16.32
C PRO A 127 4.20 1.96 -16.98
N PRO A 128 4.80 3.16 -17.05
CA PRO A 128 6.17 3.33 -17.55
C PRO A 128 7.21 2.50 -16.78
N THR A 129 6.90 2.14 -15.54
CA THR A 129 7.72 1.33 -14.63
C THR A 129 7.48 -0.18 -14.76
N TYR A 130 6.69 -0.61 -15.73
CA TYR A 130 6.24 -2.01 -15.88
C TYR A 130 7.39 -3.02 -15.76
N ALA A 131 8.55 -2.75 -16.38
CA ALA A 131 9.72 -3.63 -16.27
C ALA A 131 10.25 -3.82 -14.83
N GLN A 132 10.15 -2.78 -13.99
CA GLN A 132 10.50 -2.88 -12.57
C GLN A 132 9.41 -3.60 -11.78
N ASP A 133 8.14 -3.36 -12.14
CA ASP A 133 6.99 -4.00 -11.52
C ASP A 133 7.01 -5.53 -11.74
N GLN A 134 7.47 -6.00 -12.90
CA GLN A 134 7.65 -7.43 -13.19
C GLN A 134 8.56 -8.14 -12.17
N GLU A 135 9.63 -7.48 -11.72
CA GLU A 135 10.52 -8.06 -10.72
C GLU A 135 9.85 -8.13 -9.33
N ILE A 136 8.96 -7.18 -9.03
CA ILE A 136 8.15 -7.18 -7.80
C ILE A 136 7.13 -8.32 -7.87
N ILE A 137 6.38 -8.41 -8.96
CA ILE A 137 5.40 -9.48 -9.25
C ILE A 137 6.03 -10.86 -9.10
N ARG A 138 7.22 -11.08 -9.69
CA ARG A 138 7.95 -12.35 -9.58
C ARG A 138 8.29 -12.71 -8.13
N LYS A 139 8.71 -11.72 -7.32
CA LYS A 139 9.00 -11.92 -5.90
C LYS A 139 7.74 -12.24 -5.09
N LEU A 140 6.61 -11.61 -5.42
CA LEU A 140 5.31 -11.88 -4.76
C LEU A 140 4.80 -13.28 -5.09
N HIS A 141 4.89 -13.73 -6.35
CA HIS A 141 4.58 -15.12 -6.71
C HIS A 141 5.43 -16.11 -5.92
N THR A 142 6.74 -15.86 -5.81
CA THR A 142 7.63 -16.71 -5.00
C THR A 142 7.17 -16.76 -3.54
N ALA A 143 6.78 -15.62 -2.97
CA ALA A 143 6.29 -15.54 -1.59
C ALA A 143 4.98 -16.29 -1.36
N LEU A 144 4.07 -16.32 -2.34
CA LEU A 144 2.80 -17.06 -2.27
C LEU A 144 3.01 -18.59 -2.26
N THR A 145 4.06 -19.07 -2.92
CA THR A 145 4.39 -20.50 -2.98
C THR A 145 5.19 -21.00 -1.77
N ALA A 146 5.61 -20.11 -0.88
CA ALA A 146 6.42 -20.49 0.28
C ALA A 146 5.54 -21.16 1.36
N GLU A 147 5.91 -22.37 1.79
CA GLU A 147 5.21 -23.16 2.84
C GLU A 147 5.12 -22.49 4.23
N THR A 148 5.67 -21.28 4.39
CA THR A 148 5.76 -20.53 5.65
C THR A 148 4.91 -19.26 5.67
N ALA A 149 4.06 -19.06 4.66
CA ALA A 149 3.06 -18.02 4.70
C ALA A 149 1.89 -18.49 5.58
N ASP A 150 1.65 -17.79 6.69
CA ASP A 150 0.37 -17.84 7.37
C ASP A 150 -0.74 -17.26 6.46
N ASP A 151 -2.00 -17.63 6.74
CA ASP A 151 -3.14 -17.31 5.89
C ASP A 151 -3.25 -15.79 5.64
N GLU A 152 -3.13 -14.97 6.69
CA GLU A 152 -3.21 -13.50 6.55
C GLU A 152 -2.11 -12.94 5.66
N ARG A 153 -0.85 -13.36 5.84
CA ARG A 153 0.25 -12.94 4.96
C ARG A 153 0.07 -13.43 3.53
N ARG A 154 -0.50 -14.61 3.31
CA ARG A 154 -0.84 -15.11 1.97
C ARG A 154 -1.89 -14.20 1.34
N THR A 155 -2.99 -13.91 2.02
CA THR A 155 -4.07 -13.02 1.55
C THR A 155 -3.51 -11.66 1.16
N GLN A 156 -2.72 -11.01 2.03
CA GLN A 156 -2.14 -9.70 1.73
C GLN A 156 -1.12 -9.73 0.60
N THR A 157 -0.40 -10.84 0.42
CA THR A 157 0.50 -11.02 -0.72
C THR A 157 -0.29 -11.17 -2.03
N ALA A 158 -1.42 -11.88 -2.00
CA ALA A 158 -2.31 -12.02 -3.15
C ALA A 158 -2.96 -10.67 -3.51
N PHE A 159 -3.45 -9.91 -2.52
CA PHE A 159 -3.97 -8.56 -2.73
C PHE A 159 -2.95 -7.63 -3.36
N ALA A 160 -1.69 -7.67 -2.90
CA ALA A 160 -0.62 -6.88 -3.50
C ALA A 160 -0.33 -7.27 -4.95
N LEU A 161 -0.31 -8.57 -5.25
CA LEU A 161 -0.12 -9.08 -6.60
C LEU A 161 -1.27 -8.64 -7.54
N LEU A 162 -2.50 -8.78 -7.05
CA LEU A 162 -3.71 -8.37 -7.76
C LEU A 162 -3.70 -6.86 -8.05
N ALA A 163 -3.35 -6.00 -7.08
CA ALA A 163 -3.26 -4.56 -7.29
C ALA A 163 -2.17 -4.14 -8.30
N LEU A 164 -1.08 -4.89 -8.39
CA LEU A 164 0.00 -4.66 -9.36
C LEU A 164 -0.31 -5.21 -10.76
N THR A 165 -1.44 -5.90 -10.94
CA THR A 165 -1.80 -6.49 -12.24
C THR A 165 -1.94 -5.40 -13.31
N ALA A 166 -1.09 -5.49 -14.33
CA ALA A 166 -1.23 -4.69 -15.54
C ALA A 166 -1.96 -5.51 -16.62
N PRO A 167 -2.54 -4.88 -17.66
CA PRO A 167 -3.30 -5.59 -18.69
C PRO A 167 -2.59 -6.80 -19.34
N PRO A 168 -1.26 -6.76 -19.63
CA PRO A 168 -0.55 -7.91 -20.19
C PRO A 168 -0.41 -9.10 -19.24
N ASP A 169 -0.58 -8.88 -17.92
CA ASP A 169 -0.28 -9.88 -16.89
C ASP A 169 -1.53 -10.59 -16.36
N ILE A 170 -2.73 -10.13 -16.73
CA ILE A 170 -4.03 -10.60 -16.19
C ILE A 170 -4.12 -12.12 -16.12
N GLU A 171 -3.72 -12.82 -17.19
CA GLU A 171 -3.78 -14.29 -17.23
C GLU A 171 -2.88 -14.97 -16.19
N THR A 172 -1.76 -14.32 -15.85
CA THR A 172 -0.73 -14.88 -14.95
C THR A 172 -0.88 -14.43 -13.51
N THR A 173 -1.38 -13.20 -13.27
CA THR A 173 -1.44 -12.60 -11.94
C THR A 173 -2.85 -12.56 -11.36
N LEU A 174 -3.89 -12.63 -12.19
CA LEU A 174 -5.29 -12.52 -11.75
C LEU A 174 -6.05 -13.83 -11.93
N TYR A 175 -6.03 -14.45 -13.12
CA TYR A 175 -6.82 -15.66 -13.38
C TYR A 175 -6.60 -16.80 -12.38
N PRO A 176 -5.38 -17.05 -11.87
CA PRO A 176 -5.17 -18.10 -10.87
C PRO A 176 -5.98 -17.93 -9.57
N PHE A 177 -6.46 -16.72 -9.28
CA PHE A 177 -7.22 -16.41 -8.06
C PHE A 177 -8.74 -16.43 -8.25
N LEU A 178 -9.25 -16.65 -9.47
CA LEU A 178 -10.69 -16.66 -9.74
C LEU A 178 -11.44 -17.83 -9.06
N ASP A 179 -10.71 -18.88 -8.69
CA ASP A 179 -11.22 -20.05 -7.96
C ASP A 179 -10.45 -20.27 -6.64
N ASP A 180 -9.91 -19.20 -6.04
CA ASP A 180 -9.13 -19.31 -4.81
C ASP A 180 -9.97 -19.81 -3.62
N ALA A 181 -9.36 -20.58 -2.72
CA ALA A 181 -10.03 -21.07 -1.51
C ALA A 181 -10.28 -19.95 -0.49
N ASP A 182 -9.47 -18.89 -0.51
CA ASP A 182 -9.74 -17.67 0.24
C ASP A 182 -10.75 -16.81 -0.54
N MET A 183 -11.98 -16.78 -0.04
CA MET A 183 -13.10 -16.06 -0.64
C MET A 183 -12.80 -14.56 -0.83
N TYR A 184 -12.03 -13.93 0.05
CA TYR A 184 -11.68 -12.51 -0.09
C TYR A 184 -10.72 -12.27 -1.25
N VAL A 185 -9.76 -13.19 -1.45
CA VAL A 185 -8.86 -13.18 -2.61
C VAL A 185 -9.63 -13.41 -3.90
N GLN A 186 -10.56 -14.36 -3.89
CA GLN A 186 -11.43 -14.64 -5.03
C GLN A 186 -12.29 -13.44 -5.41
N GLU A 187 -12.98 -12.85 -4.44
CA GLU A 187 -13.84 -11.67 -4.64
C GLU A 187 -13.03 -10.53 -5.27
N ARG A 188 -11.86 -10.21 -4.69
CA ARG A 188 -10.99 -9.17 -5.20
C ARG A 188 -10.50 -9.44 -6.63
N ALA A 189 -10.19 -10.69 -6.97
CA ALA A 189 -9.80 -11.06 -8.33
C ALA A 189 -10.94 -10.83 -9.33
N ILE A 190 -12.18 -11.18 -8.97
CA ILE A 190 -13.37 -10.96 -9.80
C ILE A 190 -13.63 -9.45 -10.00
N GLU A 191 -13.53 -8.65 -8.94
CA GLU A 191 -13.67 -7.19 -9.02
C GLU A 191 -12.65 -6.58 -9.99
N LEU A 192 -11.38 -6.98 -9.86
CA LEU A 192 -10.31 -6.46 -10.69
C LEU A 192 -10.41 -6.93 -12.14
N LEU A 193 -10.95 -8.13 -12.38
CA LEU A 193 -11.25 -8.58 -13.73
C LEU A 193 -12.26 -7.65 -14.39
N GLY A 194 -13.32 -7.29 -13.66
CA GLY A 194 -14.28 -6.28 -14.06
C GLY A 194 -13.62 -4.94 -14.36
N PHE A 195 -12.76 -4.47 -13.45
CA PHE A 195 -12.02 -3.22 -13.60
C PHE A 195 -11.14 -3.16 -14.86
N HIS A 196 -10.50 -4.25 -15.26
CA HIS A 196 -9.64 -4.29 -16.44
C HIS A 196 -10.41 -4.42 -17.77
N HIS A 197 -11.61 -5.03 -17.75
CA HIS A 197 -12.40 -5.26 -18.96
C HIS A 197 -13.43 -4.17 -19.28
N TYR A 198 -13.92 -3.43 -18.28
CA TYR A 198 -14.98 -2.41 -18.41
C TYR A 198 -14.56 -1.09 -17.79
#